data_AF-A0A6J1AK15-F1
#
_entry.id   AF-A0A6J1AK15-F1
#
_cell.length_a   1.000
_cell.length_b   1.000
_cell.length_c   1.000
_cell.angle_alpha   90.00
_cell.angle_beta   90.00
_cell.angle_gamma   90.00
#
_symmetry.space_group_name_H-M   'P 1'
#
loop_
_entity.id
_entity.type
_entity.pdbx_description
1 polymer ?
#
loop_
_entity_poly.entity_id
_entity_poly.type
_entity_poly.pdbx_seq_one_letter_code
_entity_poly.pdbx_strand_id
1 'polypeptide(L)'
;MALWAPIKSLRPASPLAPTGNVGLRAPSDRFALKSAFFSTSLHLLLPSPQQLPTATAPRFSMRVASKQAYICRDCGYIYSERTPFEKVPDSYLCPVCGAPKRRFRPYQPAVARNANDTDVRKARKEQMKRDEAIGKALPIAIVVGIAALALLYFYLNYTIVG
;
A
#
# COMPACT_ATOMS: atom_id res chain seq x y z
N MET A 1 -0.14 -45.58 -22.58
CA MET A 1 -0.16 -44.34 -23.41
C MET A 1 1.03 -43.46 -22.99
N ALA A 2 1.54 -42.61 -23.87
CA ALA A 2 2.97 -42.24 -23.87
C ALA A 2 3.41 -41.17 -22.85
N LEU A 3 4.61 -41.36 -22.31
CA LEU A 3 5.42 -40.32 -21.68
C LEU A 3 6.43 -39.80 -22.71
N TRP A 4 6.57 -38.47 -22.85
CA TRP A 4 7.72 -37.84 -23.53
C TRP A 4 7.90 -36.39 -23.06
N ALA A 5 9.14 -35.91 -23.16
CA ALA A 5 9.63 -34.65 -22.57
C ALA A 5 10.23 -33.73 -23.66
N PRO A 6 10.42 -32.41 -23.41
CA PRO A 6 10.63 -31.43 -24.48
C PRO A 6 12.07 -31.37 -25.02
N ILE A 7 12.19 -31.02 -26.30
CA ILE A 7 13.45 -30.82 -27.04
C ILE A 7 13.82 -29.31 -27.07
N LYS A 8 15.10 -28.99 -27.16
CA LYS A 8 15.66 -27.62 -27.08
C LYS A 8 16.19 -27.10 -28.45
N SER A 9 16.36 -25.77 -28.53
CA SER A 9 17.60 -25.10 -29.03
C SER A 9 17.82 -24.77 -30.54
N LEU A 10 17.75 -23.45 -30.84
CA LEU A 10 18.67 -22.59 -31.64
C LEU A 10 18.67 -22.48 -33.20
N ARG A 11 18.63 -21.19 -33.65
CA ARG A 11 19.35 -20.54 -34.79
C ARG A 11 18.98 -20.92 -36.24
N PRO A 12 19.41 -20.15 -37.30
CA PRO A 12 20.21 -18.90 -37.38
C PRO A 12 19.31 -17.64 -37.64
N ALA A 13 19.54 -16.57 -38.42
CA ALA A 13 20.59 -16.12 -39.38
C ALA A 13 20.64 -14.56 -39.60
N SER A 14 21.41 -14.09 -40.59
CA SER A 14 21.56 -12.68 -41.10
C SER A 14 22.03 -12.76 -42.59
N PRO A 15 22.58 -11.73 -43.30
CA PRO A 15 22.71 -10.26 -43.10
C PRO A 15 22.41 -9.41 -44.39
N LEU A 16 22.71 -8.09 -44.37
CA LEU A 16 23.34 -7.23 -45.44
C LEU A 16 22.79 -5.77 -45.50
N ALA A 17 23.57 -4.86 -46.09
CA ALA A 17 23.31 -3.40 -46.18
C ALA A 17 23.98 -2.76 -47.42
N PRO A 18 23.63 -1.51 -47.79
CA PRO A 18 24.49 -0.60 -48.56
C PRO A 18 24.64 0.82 -47.94
N THR A 19 25.26 1.75 -48.69
CA THR A 19 26.04 2.91 -48.17
C THR A 19 25.63 4.31 -48.69
N GLY A 20 26.02 5.37 -47.97
CA GLY A 20 25.98 6.80 -48.40
C GLY A 20 25.13 7.70 -47.48
N ASN A 21 25.41 8.99 -47.21
CA ASN A 21 26.40 9.96 -47.73
C ASN A 21 26.93 10.88 -46.59
N VAL A 22 27.90 11.76 -46.88
CA VAL A 22 28.53 12.69 -45.92
C VAL A 22 27.70 13.97 -45.66
N GLY A 23 27.63 14.42 -44.39
CA GLY A 23 26.98 15.68 -43.99
C GLY A 23 27.50 16.24 -42.66
N LEU A 24 27.66 17.56 -42.55
CA LEU A 24 28.42 18.27 -41.50
C LEU A 24 27.59 18.65 -40.25
N ARG A 25 28.21 18.55 -39.06
CA ARG A 25 27.84 19.19 -37.75
C ARG A 25 26.49 18.76 -37.12
N ALA A 26 26.31 18.79 -35.80
CA ALA A 26 27.24 18.99 -34.67
C ALA A 26 26.69 18.27 -33.41
N PRO A 27 27.55 17.80 -32.47
CA PRO A 27 27.10 17.27 -31.19
C PRO A 27 26.61 18.40 -30.27
N SER A 28 25.45 18.20 -29.64
CA SER A 28 24.79 19.17 -28.77
C SER A 28 24.88 18.81 -27.28
N ASP A 29 26.04 18.31 -26.84
CA ASP A 29 26.40 18.04 -25.43
C ASP A 29 26.51 19.34 -24.61
N ARG A 30 25.37 19.97 -24.34
CA ARG A 30 25.24 21.33 -23.76
C ARG A 30 25.60 21.46 -22.28
N PHE A 31 26.19 20.45 -21.65
CA PHE A 31 26.47 20.42 -20.21
C PHE A 31 27.91 20.06 -19.82
N ALA A 32 28.87 20.20 -20.75
CA ALA A 32 30.25 20.47 -20.36
C ALA A 32 30.40 21.94 -19.91
N LEU A 33 31.33 22.19 -18.97
CA LEU A 33 31.73 23.53 -18.44
C LEU A 33 30.79 24.25 -17.43
N LYS A 34 30.78 23.76 -16.18
CA LYS A 34 30.94 24.58 -14.95
C LYS A 34 31.06 23.65 -13.73
N SER A 35 32.26 23.38 -13.21
CA SER A 35 33.08 24.22 -12.30
C SER A 35 32.40 24.43 -10.94
N ALA A 36 32.98 23.87 -9.88
CA ALA A 36 32.36 23.79 -8.55
C ALA A 36 32.34 25.12 -7.80
N PHE A 37 31.14 25.64 -7.53
CA PHE A 37 30.88 26.68 -6.54
C PHE A 37 29.55 26.40 -5.83
N PHE A 38 29.59 25.53 -4.82
CA PHE A 38 28.43 25.25 -3.95
C PHE A 38 28.19 26.41 -2.98
N SER A 39 27.61 27.50 -3.47
CA SER A 39 27.20 28.66 -2.65
C SER A 39 25.84 28.41 -2.00
N THR A 40 25.86 27.83 -0.80
CA THR A 40 24.67 27.45 -0.03
C THR A 40 23.98 28.68 0.56
N SER A 41 23.05 29.33 -0.18
CA SER A 41 22.16 30.36 0.41
C SER A 41 20.86 30.74 -0.36
N LEU A 42 20.77 30.59 -1.70
CA LEU A 42 19.70 31.23 -2.49
C LEU A 42 18.76 30.28 -3.25
N HIS A 43 18.04 29.41 -2.52
CA HIS A 43 16.94 28.60 -3.06
C HIS A 43 15.61 28.73 -2.27
N LEU A 44 15.37 29.87 -1.61
CA LEU A 44 14.12 30.16 -0.90
C LEU A 44 13.05 30.89 -1.73
N LEU A 45 13.28 31.13 -3.03
CA LEU A 45 12.33 31.81 -3.93
C LEU A 45 12.22 31.11 -5.30
N LEU A 46 11.57 29.94 -5.34
CA LEU A 46 11.01 29.42 -6.59
C LEU A 46 9.74 28.59 -6.31
N PRO A 47 8.58 28.92 -6.91
CA PRO A 47 7.39 28.09 -6.81
C PRO A 47 7.59 26.74 -7.51
N SER A 48 7.09 25.66 -6.90
CA SER A 48 7.15 24.32 -7.50
C SER A 48 6.35 24.27 -8.81
N PRO A 49 6.91 23.75 -9.92
CA PRO A 49 6.17 23.56 -11.16
C PRO A 49 5.05 22.54 -10.92
N GLN A 50 3.81 23.01 -11.02
CA GLN A 50 2.63 22.24 -10.63
C GLN A 50 2.50 20.96 -11.47
N GLN A 51 2.25 19.84 -10.80
CA GLN A 51 1.98 18.56 -11.46
C GLN A 51 0.71 18.69 -12.32
N LEU A 52 0.88 18.62 -13.64
CA LEU A 52 -0.22 18.65 -14.60
C LEU A 52 -1.21 17.51 -14.29
N PRO A 53 -2.49 17.79 -13.98
CA PRO A 53 -3.45 16.74 -13.63
C PRO A 53 -3.83 15.94 -14.88
N THR A 54 -3.20 14.78 -15.05
CA THR A 54 -3.44 13.88 -16.19
C THR A 54 -4.90 13.46 -16.24
N ALA A 55 -5.60 13.86 -17.31
CA ALA A 55 -6.95 13.46 -17.73
C ALA A 55 -7.83 12.80 -16.65
N THR A 56 -8.65 13.60 -15.96
CA THR A 56 -9.72 13.06 -15.12
C THR A 56 -10.75 12.32 -15.97
N ALA A 57 -10.60 11.00 -16.09
CA ALA A 57 -11.63 10.11 -16.60
C ALA A 57 -12.98 10.40 -15.90
N PRO A 58 -14.12 10.27 -16.59
CA PRO A 58 -15.42 10.61 -16.04
C PRO A 58 -15.69 9.76 -14.79
N ARG A 59 -15.55 10.38 -13.62
CA ARG A 59 -15.73 9.76 -12.33
C ARG A 59 -17.22 9.46 -12.20
N PHE A 60 -17.66 8.25 -12.57
CA PHE A 60 -19.03 7.80 -12.36
C PHE A 60 -19.31 7.64 -10.85
N SER A 61 -19.50 8.77 -10.17
CA SER A 61 -20.04 8.91 -8.82
C SER A 61 -21.55 8.65 -8.85
N MET A 62 -21.94 7.47 -9.37
CA MET A 62 -23.24 6.89 -9.05
C MET A 62 -23.38 6.93 -7.54
N ARG A 63 -24.38 7.65 -7.06
CA ARG A 63 -24.61 7.86 -5.63
C ARG A 63 -24.83 6.52 -4.97
N VAL A 64 -23.78 5.95 -4.36
CA VAL A 64 -23.93 5.03 -3.24
C VAL A 64 -24.52 5.91 -2.14
N ALA A 65 -25.83 5.83 -1.97
CA ALA A 65 -26.55 6.60 -0.95
C ALA A 65 -26.36 5.90 0.40
N SER A 66 -25.10 5.77 0.81
CA SER A 66 -24.68 5.04 1.99
C SER A 66 -25.04 5.82 3.24
N LYS A 67 -26.22 5.48 3.76
CA LYS A 67 -26.37 5.18 5.18
C LYS A 67 -25.18 4.32 5.62
N GLN A 68 -24.67 4.54 6.83
CA GLN A 68 -23.42 3.99 7.38
C GLN A 68 -22.99 2.64 6.76
N ALA A 69 -21.80 2.57 6.17
CA ALA A 69 -21.22 1.32 5.70
C ALA A 69 -20.76 0.46 6.89
N TYR A 70 -20.69 -0.87 6.71
CA TYR A 70 -20.27 -1.80 7.78
C TYR A 70 -19.21 -2.80 7.29
N ILE A 71 -18.22 -3.10 8.11
CA ILE A 71 -17.13 -4.04 7.83
C ILE A 71 -17.24 -5.31 8.68
N CYS A 72 -17.11 -6.48 8.05
CA CYS A 72 -16.96 -7.77 8.73
C CYS A 72 -15.55 -7.92 9.31
N ARG A 73 -15.42 -8.11 10.64
CA ARG A 73 -14.11 -8.26 11.30
C ARG A 73 -13.32 -9.52 10.90
N ASP A 74 -13.97 -10.54 10.35
CA ASP A 74 -13.36 -11.85 10.06
C ASP A 74 -12.68 -11.93 8.67
N CYS A 75 -13.19 -11.17 7.70
CA CYS A 75 -12.79 -11.29 6.29
C CYS A 75 -12.71 -9.94 5.54
N GLY A 76 -12.85 -8.81 6.24
CA GLY A 76 -12.73 -7.46 5.70
C GLY A 76 -13.77 -7.08 4.63
N TYR A 77 -14.83 -7.88 4.44
CA TYR A 77 -15.94 -7.56 3.52
C TYR A 77 -16.69 -6.32 4.00
N ILE A 78 -17.04 -5.43 3.07
CA ILE A 78 -17.80 -4.20 3.34
C ILE A 78 -19.22 -4.34 2.79
N TYR A 79 -20.18 -4.11 3.68
CA TYR A 79 -21.59 -3.92 3.36
C TYR A 79 -21.87 -2.45 3.04
N SER A 80 -22.44 -2.20 1.85
CA SER A 80 -22.74 -0.84 1.35
C SER A 80 -23.99 -0.81 0.44
N GLU A 81 -25.00 -1.60 0.79
CA GLU A 81 -26.26 -1.71 0.03
C GLU A 81 -27.22 -0.52 0.32
N ARG A 82 -28.39 -0.51 -0.34
CA ARG A 82 -29.43 0.52 -0.17
C ARG A 82 -30.21 0.36 1.15
N THR A 83 -30.32 -0.88 1.60
CA THR A 83 -30.86 -1.32 2.89
C THR A 83 -29.89 -0.92 4.02
N PRO A 84 -30.32 -0.14 5.02
CA PRO A 84 -29.48 0.12 6.19
C PRO A 84 -29.27 -1.16 6.99
N PHE A 85 -28.04 -1.37 7.47
CA PHE A 85 -27.61 -2.58 8.17
C PHE A 85 -28.42 -2.93 9.42
N GLU A 86 -29.03 -1.92 10.07
CA GLU A 86 -29.98 -2.09 11.18
C GLU A 86 -31.20 -2.93 10.78
N LYS A 87 -31.75 -2.70 9.58
CA LYS A 87 -32.95 -3.38 9.05
C LYS A 87 -32.66 -4.72 8.37
N VAL A 88 -31.39 -5.11 8.27
CA VAL A 88 -30.99 -6.44 7.81
C VAL A 88 -31.32 -7.46 8.92
N PRO A 89 -31.93 -8.62 8.63
CA PRO A 89 -32.27 -9.60 9.67
C PRO A 89 -31.01 -10.17 10.35
N ASP A 90 -31.13 -10.58 11.61
CA ASP A 90 -29.99 -11.09 12.40
C ASP A 90 -29.46 -12.44 11.91
N SER A 91 -30.24 -13.15 11.09
CA SER A 91 -29.82 -14.33 10.31
C SER A 91 -28.86 -14.01 9.16
N TYR A 92 -28.58 -12.74 8.87
CA TYR A 92 -27.61 -12.35 7.85
C TYR A 92 -26.19 -12.82 8.19
N LEU A 93 -25.62 -13.61 7.29
CA LEU A 93 -24.26 -14.10 7.33
C LEU A 93 -23.41 -13.37 6.30
N CYS A 94 -22.14 -13.10 6.62
CA CYS A 94 -21.22 -12.50 5.67
C CYS A 94 -21.01 -13.43 4.46
N PRO A 95 -21.24 -12.97 3.22
CA PRO A 95 -21.28 -13.83 2.02
C PRO A 95 -19.92 -14.43 1.60
N VAL A 96 -18.86 -14.23 2.39
CA VAL A 96 -17.49 -14.71 2.10
C VAL A 96 -16.85 -15.48 3.25
N CYS A 97 -17.48 -15.54 4.43
CA CYS A 97 -16.96 -16.31 5.56
C CYS A 97 -18.02 -16.87 6.53
N GLY A 98 -19.32 -16.69 6.25
CA GLY A 98 -20.40 -17.15 7.12
C GLY A 98 -20.51 -16.39 8.46
N ALA A 99 -19.68 -15.39 8.73
CA ALA A 99 -19.68 -14.67 10.00
C ALA A 99 -21.03 -13.92 10.22
N PRO A 100 -21.72 -14.13 11.35
CA PRO A 100 -23.04 -13.55 11.59
C PRO A 100 -22.99 -12.04 11.80
N LYS A 101 -24.10 -11.34 11.52
CA LYS A 101 -24.30 -9.88 11.65
C LYS A 101 -23.58 -9.24 12.85
N ARG A 102 -23.60 -9.87 14.04
CA ARG A 102 -22.89 -9.41 15.27
C ARG A 102 -21.37 -9.20 15.14
N ARG A 103 -20.70 -9.77 14.13
CA ARG A 103 -19.25 -9.60 13.84
C ARG A 103 -18.95 -8.36 12.98
N PHE A 104 -19.96 -7.70 12.43
CA PHE A 104 -19.78 -6.46 11.68
C PHE A 104 -19.61 -5.25 12.60
N ARG A 105 -18.92 -4.21 12.14
CA ARG A 105 -18.78 -2.91 12.82
C ARG A 105 -18.95 -1.76 11.83
N PRO A 106 -19.33 -0.55 12.27
CA PRO A 106 -19.38 0.62 11.40
C PRO A 106 -18.04 0.86 10.70
N TYR A 107 -18.08 1.08 9.39
CA TYR A 107 -16.95 1.43 8.54
C TYR A 107 -17.10 2.90 8.16
N GLN A 108 -16.17 3.74 8.64
CA GLN A 108 -16.17 5.18 8.36
C GLN A 108 -15.51 5.60 7.02
N PRO A 109 -14.46 4.93 6.50
CA PRO A 109 -13.85 5.34 5.24
C PRO A 109 -14.81 5.25 4.05
N ALA A 110 -14.60 6.12 3.06
CA ALA A 110 -15.40 6.12 1.83
C ALA A 110 -15.29 4.79 1.08
N VAL A 111 -16.43 4.22 0.69
CA VAL A 111 -16.49 2.94 -0.02
C VAL A 111 -16.23 3.14 -1.50
N ALA A 112 -15.01 2.82 -1.95
CA ALA A 112 -14.68 2.73 -3.37
C ALA A 112 -15.46 1.59 -4.06
N ARG A 113 -15.72 1.70 -5.37
CA ARG A 113 -16.43 0.65 -6.15
C ARG A 113 -15.81 -0.74 -5.99
N ASN A 114 -14.48 -0.79 -5.90
CA ASN A 114 -13.64 -1.99 -5.80
C ASN A 114 -13.32 -2.38 -4.34
N ALA A 115 -14.03 -1.83 -3.34
CA ALA A 115 -13.70 -2.02 -1.93
C ALA A 115 -13.89 -3.48 -1.43
N ASN A 116 -14.52 -4.34 -2.24
CA ASN A 116 -14.74 -5.76 -1.99
C ASN A 116 -13.93 -6.72 -2.87
N ASP A 117 -13.05 -6.20 -3.72
CA ASP A 117 -12.16 -7.01 -4.57
C ASP A 117 -11.25 -7.90 -3.72
N THR A 118 -10.84 -9.05 -4.27
CA THR A 118 -10.07 -10.08 -3.55
C THR A 118 -8.81 -9.52 -2.89
N ASP A 119 -8.07 -8.69 -3.60
CA ASP A 119 -6.72 -8.30 -3.22
C ASP A 119 -6.74 -7.07 -2.30
N VAL A 120 -7.68 -6.15 -2.53
CA VAL A 120 -8.05 -5.10 -1.58
C VAL A 120 -8.45 -5.69 -0.23
N ARG A 121 -9.18 -6.81 -0.22
CA ARG A 121 -9.60 -7.50 1.01
C ARG A 121 -8.52 -8.37 1.64
N LYS A 122 -7.61 -8.99 0.87
CA LYS A 122 -6.40 -9.63 1.40
C LYS A 122 -5.55 -8.61 2.15
N ALA A 123 -5.22 -7.49 1.52
CA ALA A 123 -4.45 -6.39 2.12
C ALA A 123 -5.13 -5.84 3.39
N ARG A 124 -6.44 -5.58 3.34
CA ARG A 124 -7.21 -5.14 4.52
C ARG A 124 -7.19 -6.18 5.65
N LYS A 125 -7.31 -7.48 5.34
CA LYS A 125 -7.22 -8.55 6.35
C LYS A 125 -5.82 -8.66 6.95
N GLU A 126 -4.77 -8.43 6.18
CA GLU A 126 -3.40 -8.37 6.69
C GLU A 126 -3.19 -7.17 7.63
N GLN A 127 -3.68 -5.98 7.26
CA GLN A 127 -3.70 -4.80 8.14
C GLN A 127 -4.41 -5.11 9.45
N MET A 128 -5.65 -5.60 9.41
CA MET A 128 -6.42 -5.95 10.63
C MET A 128 -5.71 -7.02 11.49
N LYS A 129 -4.97 -7.97 10.88
CA LYS A 129 -4.14 -8.95 11.59
C LYS A 129 -2.91 -8.29 12.24
N ARG A 130 -2.26 -7.34 11.55
CA ARG A 130 -1.11 -6.58 12.05
C ARG A 130 -1.53 -5.71 13.23
N ASP A 131 -2.67 -5.02 13.12
CA ASP A 131 -3.22 -4.16 14.17
C ASP A 131 -3.62 -4.97 15.41
N GLU A 132 -4.19 -6.16 15.24
CA GLU A 132 -4.45 -7.09 16.35
C GLU A 132 -3.15 -7.61 16.99
N ALA A 133 -2.12 -7.90 16.20
CA ALA A 133 -0.81 -8.33 16.72
C ALA A 133 -0.12 -7.20 17.51
N ILE A 134 -0.13 -5.97 16.99
CA ILE A 134 0.38 -4.77 17.70
C ILE A 134 -0.42 -4.54 18.99
N GLY A 135 -1.76 -4.60 18.94
CA GLY A 135 -2.61 -4.42 20.12
C GLY A 135 -2.39 -5.46 21.23
N LYS A 136 -1.95 -6.69 20.89
CA LYS A 136 -1.55 -7.71 21.86
C LYS A 136 -0.11 -7.55 22.35
N ALA A 137 0.82 -7.16 21.47
CA ALA A 137 2.23 -7.01 21.81
C ALA A 137 2.52 -5.74 22.64
N LEU A 138 1.81 -4.64 22.37
CA LEU A 138 2.01 -3.34 23.04
C LEU A 138 1.96 -3.40 24.58
N PRO A 139 0.93 -3.97 25.24
CA PRO A 139 0.92 -4.06 26.70
C PRO A 139 2.05 -4.96 27.25
N ILE A 140 2.43 -6.01 26.53
CA ILE A 140 3.53 -6.90 26.93
C ILE A 140 4.86 -6.14 26.86
N ALA A 141 5.10 -5.39 25.78
CA ALA A 141 6.29 -4.56 25.61
C ALA A 141 6.41 -3.47 26.69
N ILE A 142 5.28 -2.86 27.09
CA ILE A 142 5.24 -1.88 28.19
C ILE A 142 5.65 -2.53 29.52
N VAL A 143 5.08 -3.71 29.86
CA VAL A 143 5.43 -4.42 31.10
C VAL A 143 6.90 -4.85 31.13
N VAL A 144 7.41 -5.40 30.02
CA VAL A 144 8.84 -5.78 29.91
C VAL A 144 9.76 -4.56 30.01
N GLY A 145 9.39 -3.42 29.40
CA GLY A 145 10.13 -2.18 29.51
C GLY A 145 10.19 -1.65 30.96
N ILE A 146 9.08 -1.66 31.68
CA ILE A 146 9.03 -1.26 33.10
C ILE A 146 9.90 -2.20 33.96
N ALA A 147 9.81 -3.51 33.74
CA ALA A 147 10.64 -4.49 34.47
C ALA A 147 12.15 -4.29 34.23
N ALA A 148 12.55 -4.02 32.97
CA ALA A 148 13.94 -3.74 32.63
C ALA A 148 14.45 -2.43 33.26
N LEU A 149 13.63 -1.38 33.27
CA LEU A 149 13.96 -0.10 33.92
C LEU A 149 14.08 -0.24 35.44
N ALA A 150 13.19 -1.01 36.07
CA ALA A 150 13.25 -1.30 37.51
C ALA A 150 14.53 -2.09 37.87
N LEU A 151 14.87 -3.12 37.09
CA LEU A 151 16.09 -3.91 37.29
C LEU A 151 17.35 -3.03 37.13
N LEU A 152 17.38 -2.16 36.12
CA LEU A 152 18.48 -1.21 35.90
C LEU A 152 18.60 -0.20 37.06
N TYR A 153 17.47 0.31 37.58
CA TYR A 153 17.47 1.19 38.75
C TYR A 153 18.04 0.49 39.99
N PHE A 154 17.61 -0.73 40.30
CA PHE A 154 18.16 -1.50 41.42
C PHE A 154 19.65 -1.82 41.24
N TYR A 155 20.09 -2.17 40.03
CA TYR A 155 21.50 -2.40 39.72
C TYR A 155 22.33 -1.13 39.96
N LEU A 156 21.93 0.00 39.38
CA LEU A 156 22.65 1.28 39.54
C LEU A 156 22.71 1.71 41.01
N ASN A 157 21.57 1.64 41.73
CA ASN A 157 21.52 1.97 43.15
C ASN A 157 22.44 1.07 43.99
N TYR A 158 22.49 -0.23 43.70
CA TYR A 158 23.44 -1.16 44.34
C TYR A 158 24.89 -0.76 44.05
N THR A 159 25.26 -0.50 42.79
CA THR A 159 26.66 -0.19 42.41
C THR A 159 27.16 1.22 42.75
N ILE A 160 26.28 2.13 43.15
CA ILE A 160 26.61 3.55 43.43
C ILE A 160 26.51 3.88 44.93
N VAL A 161 25.71 3.13 45.69
CA VAL A 161 25.40 3.41 47.11
C VAL A 161 25.86 2.29 48.05
N GLY A 162 26.26 1.12 47.52
CA GLY A 162 26.82 -0.01 48.27
C GLY A 162 28.32 -0.18 48.06
#